data_AF-A0A959ZNI0-F1
#
_entry.id   AF-A0A959ZNI0-F1
#
_cell.length_a   1.000
_cell.length_b   1.000
_cell.length_c   1.000
_cell.angle_alpha   90.00
_cell.angle_beta   90.00
_cell.angle_gamma   90.00
#
_symmetry.space_group_name_H-M   'P 1'
#
loop_
_entity.id
_entity.type
_entity.pdbx_description
1 polymer ?
#
loop_
_entity_poly.entity_id
_entity_poly.type
_entity_poly.pdbx_seq_one_letter_code
_entity_poly.pdbx_strand_id
1 'polypeptide(L)'
;MVKALQTKYSLIFTALLGALLFALCLVPRADAELLKPPPGKVFFGVTDTGDASDFRGFARAVGKHPAVIQTFHAWGNSWDKALPRWRSVNARPMLHITTRADSGEEVITPKQIARGRGDDYLIRINTQAARRNLRLYLRPLGEPNRCKNYYAGVDCSGNVRGGDYSYGWYNQAFRRIAIITRGGAKRGFINAK
;
A
#
# COMPACT_ATOMS: atom_id res chain seq x y z
N MET A 1 -47.65 -16.08 -44.10
CA MET A 1 -47.38 -15.67 -42.70
C MET A 1 -45.95 -15.93 -42.20
N VAL A 2 -45.14 -16.81 -42.80
CA VAL A 2 -43.80 -17.19 -42.29
C VAL A 2 -42.74 -16.07 -42.40
N LYS A 3 -42.73 -15.28 -43.49
CA LYS A 3 -41.74 -14.21 -43.71
C LYS A 3 -41.74 -13.11 -42.62
N ALA A 4 -42.91 -12.73 -42.11
CA ALA A 4 -43.04 -11.62 -41.14
C ALA A 4 -42.51 -11.98 -39.73
N LEU A 5 -42.61 -13.25 -39.33
CA LEU A 5 -42.00 -13.75 -38.09
C LEU A 5 -40.47 -13.78 -38.21
N GLN A 6 -39.95 -14.23 -39.36
CA GLN A 6 -38.51 -14.34 -39.62
C GLN A 6 -37.80 -12.97 -39.58
N THR A 7 -38.45 -11.90 -40.06
CA THR A 7 -37.93 -10.52 -39.99
C THR A 7 -37.90 -9.97 -38.57
N LYS A 8 -38.91 -10.27 -37.74
CA LYS A 8 -38.96 -9.85 -36.33
C LYS A 8 -37.86 -10.51 -35.51
N TYR A 9 -37.62 -11.81 -35.69
CA TYR A 9 -36.51 -12.50 -35.01
C TYR A 9 -35.14 -11.95 -35.44
N SER A 10 -34.97 -11.62 -36.72
CA SER A 10 -33.71 -11.04 -37.22
C SER A 10 -33.42 -9.65 -36.64
N LEU A 11 -34.45 -8.81 -36.43
CA LEU A 11 -34.34 -7.48 -35.81
C LEU A 11 -34.03 -7.57 -34.31
N ILE A 12 -34.67 -8.50 -33.60
CA ILE A 12 -34.40 -8.74 -32.17
C ILE A 12 -32.98 -9.28 -31.98
N PHE A 13 -32.53 -10.18 -32.86
CA PHE A 13 -31.19 -10.75 -32.78
C PHE A 13 -30.09 -9.70 -33.05
N THR A 14 -30.31 -8.81 -34.02
CA THR A 14 -29.36 -7.70 -34.29
C THR A 14 -29.36 -6.67 -33.17
N ALA A 15 -30.51 -6.35 -32.57
CA ALA A 15 -30.57 -5.45 -31.41
C ALA A 15 -29.88 -6.04 -30.18
N LEU A 16 -30.07 -7.33 -29.90
CA LEU A 16 -29.40 -8.04 -28.80
C LEU A 16 -27.89 -8.14 -29.03
N LEU A 17 -27.45 -8.43 -30.25
CA LEU A 17 -26.03 -8.49 -30.59
C LEU A 17 -25.38 -7.10 -30.48
N GLY A 18 -26.07 -6.05 -30.93
CA GLY A 18 -25.63 -4.66 -30.78
C GLY A 18 -25.51 -4.23 -29.32
N ALA A 19 -26.50 -4.56 -28.49
CA ALA A 19 -26.47 -4.29 -27.05
C ALA A 19 -25.33 -5.04 -26.34
N LEU A 20 -25.07 -6.29 -26.73
CA LEU A 20 -23.98 -7.09 -26.18
C LEU A 20 -22.61 -6.52 -26.56
N LEU A 21 -22.43 -6.09 -27.82
CA LEU A 21 -21.20 -5.44 -28.29
C LEU A 21 -20.98 -4.09 -27.60
N PHE A 22 -22.04 -3.30 -27.39
CA PHE A 22 -21.93 -2.03 -26.67
C PHE A 22 -21.57 -2.24 -25.19
N ALA A 23 -22.12 -3.27 -24.56
CA ALA A 23 -21.76 -3.66 -23.19
C ALA A 23 -20.29 -4.13 -23.07
N LEU A 24 -19.76 -4.80 -24.11
CA LEU A 24 -18.34 -5.19 -24.19
C LEU A 24 -17.39 -3.99 -24.40
N CYS A 25 -17.86 -2.87 -24.95
CA CYS A 25 -17.08 -1.63 -25.05
C CYS A 25 -17.06 -0.82 -23.75
N LEU A 26 -17.95 -1.12 -22.80
CA LEU A 26 -18.03 -0.48 -21.48
C LEU A 26 -17.20 -1.22 -20.41
N VAL A 27 -16.35 -2.18 -20.80
CA VAL A 27 -15.45 -2.84 -19.85
C VAL A 27 -14.61 -1.77 -19.16
N PRO A 28 -14.71 -1.61 -17.83
CA PRO A 28 -13.90 -0.63 -17.13
C PRO A 28 -12.46 -0.96 -17.44
N ARG A 29 -11.72 0.00 -18.03
CA ARG A 29 -10.27 -0.08 -18.08
C ARG A 29 -9.85 -0.27 -16.63
N ALA A 30 -9.25 -1.42 -16.34
CA ALA A 30 -8.43 -1.57 -15.16
C ALA A 30 -7.21 -0.66 -15.38
N ASP A 31 -7.40 0.64 -15.18
CA ASP A 31 -6.32 1.61 -15.08
C ASP A 31 -5.57 1.27 -13.80
N ALA A 32 -4.69 0.28 -13.91
CA ALA A 32 -3.58 0.11 -13.00
C ALA A 32 -2.64 1.31 -13.22
N GLU A 33 -3.07 2.50 -12.79
CA GLU A 33 -2.27 3.70 -12.87
C GLU A 33 -0.94 3.42 -12.16
N LEU A 34 0.13 3.63 -12.90
CA LEU A 34 1.46 3.21 -12.51
C LEU A 34 1.87 3.91 -11.18
N LEU A 35 2.21 3.10 -10.18
CA LEU A 35 2.90 3.56 -8.96
C LEU A 35 4.38 3.90 -9.21
N LYS A 36 4.80 3.99 -10.47
CA LYS A 36 6.17 4.33 -10.87
C LYS A 36 6.17 5.67 -11.58
N PRO A 37 7.27 6.43 -11.54
CA PRO A 37 7.40 7.64 -12.34
C PRO A 37 7.29 7.32 -13.84
N PRO A 38 6.95 8.32 -14.67
CA PRO A 38 7.03 8.19 -16.13
C PRO A 38 8.43 7.74 -16.59
N PRO A 39 8.57 7.12 -17.77
CA PRO A 39 9.87 6.72 -18.31
C PRO A 39 10.86 7.89 -18.33
N GLY A 40 12.10 7.64 -17.90
CA GLY A 40 13.16 8.65 -17.82
C GLY A 40 12.97 9.70 -16.72
N LYS A 41 12.03 9.51 -15.79
CA LYS A 41 11.80 10.40 -14.64
C LYS A 41 12.01 9.65 -13.32
N VAL A 42 12.26 10.43 -12.27
CA VAL A 42 12.36 9.93 -10.89
C VAL A 42 11.39 10.71 -10.01
N PHE A 43 10.75 10.03 -9.06
CA PHE A 43 10.00 10.73 -8.01
C PHE A 43 10.98 11.22 -6.94
N PHE A 44 11.15 12.52 -6.88
CA PHE A 44 11.84 13.17 -5.77
C PHE A 44 10.91 13.26 -4.55
N GLY A 45 11.44 13.03 -3.35
CA GLY A 45 10.65 13.01 -2.12
C GLY A 45 11.39 13.56 -0.91
N VAL A 46 10.63 13.84 0.15
CA VAL A 46 11.13 14.39 1.41
C VAL A 46 10.57 13.63 2.61
N THR A 47 11.30 13.66 3.72
CA THR A 47 10.79 13.16 5.01
C THR A 47 9.79 14.15 5.59
N ASP A 48 8.68 13.63 6.07
CA ASP A 48 7.64 14.36 6.79
C ASP A 48 8.14 14.76 8.19
N THR A 49 8.15 16.06 8.48
CA THR A 49 8.54 16.59 9.80
C THR A 49 7.37 16.67 10.77
N GLY A 50 6.14 16.48 10.30
CA GLY A 50 4.94 16.81 11.07
C GLY A 50 4.30 18.14 10.66
N ASP A 51 5.01 19.00 9.93
CA ASP A 51 4.51 20.31 9.50
C ASP A 51 4.53 20.45 7.96
N ALA A 52 3.39 20.88 7.40
CA ALA A 52 3.28 21.17 5.98
C ALA A 52 4.06 22.44 5.57
N SER A 53 4.35 23.33 6.53
CA SER A 53 5.15 24.54 6.30
C SER A 53 6.59 24.19 5.89
N ASP A 54 7.21 23.21 6.55
CA ASP A 54 8.54 22.70 6.23
C ASP A 54 8.61 22.09 4.83
N PHE A 55 7.62 21.27 4.47
CA PHE A 55 7.50 20.71 3.11
C PHE A 55 7.46 21.84 2.07
N ARG A 56 6.63 22.86 2.29
CA ARG A 56 6.51 24.00 1.37
C ARG A 56 7.76 24.87 1.35
N GLY A 57 8.42 25.04 2.49
CA GLY A 57 9.71 25.72 2.63
C GLY A 57 10.78 25.04 1.79
N PHE A 58 10.92 23.73 1.94
CA PHE A 58 11.85 22.92 1.15
C PHE A 58 11.53 23.01 -0.35
N ALA A 59 10.27 22.84 -0.74
CA ALA A 59 9.85 22.90 -2.14
C ALA A 59 10.18 24.25 -2.80
N ARG A 60 10.02 25.36 -2.05
CA ARG A 60 10.44 26.69 -2.51
C ARG A 60 11.96 26.80 -2.65
N ALA A 61 12.71 26.33 -1.66
CA ALA A 61 14.17 26.43 -1.65
C ALA A 61 14.81 25.69 -2.84
N VAL A 62 14.26 24.54 -3.24
CA VAL A 62 14.77 23.76 -4.39
C VAL A 62 14.07 24.08 -5.71
N GLY A 63 13.07 24.97 -5.70
CA GLY A 63 12.29 25.33 -6.89
C GLY A 63 11.53 24.16 -7.53
N LYS A 64 11.23 23.09 -6.77
CA LYS A 64 10.56 21.87 -7.24
C LYS A 64 9.61 21.33 -6.18
N HIS A 65 8.45 20.84 -6.61
CA HIS A 65 7.49 20.15 -5.74
C HIS A 65 7.91 18.68 -5.55
N PRO A 66 8.15 18.22 -4.29
CA PRO A 66 8.38 16.81 -4.03
C PRO A 66 7.15 15.97 -4.37
N ALA A 67 7.35 14.90 -5.14
CA ALA A 67 6.28 13.98 -5.54
C ALA A 67 5.89 13.00 -4.42
N VAL A 68 6.78 12.78 -3.44
CA VAL A 68 6.60 11.83 -2.34
C VAL A 68 6.88 12.49 -0.99
N ILE A 69 6.06 12.17 0.02
CA ILE A 69 6.27 12.56 1.42
C ILE A 69 6.36 11.30 2.29
N GLN A 70 7.49 11.09 2.98
CA GLN A 70 7.71 9.91 3.81
C GLN A 70 7.37 10.17 5.28
N THR A 71 6.38 9.46 5.81
CA THR A 71 5.98 9.54 7.23
C THR A 71 6.35 8.25 7.96
N PHE A 72 6.82 8.36 9.21
CA PHE A 72 7.20 7.23 10.06
C PHE A 72 6.17 7.02 11.15
N HIS A 73 5.52 5.86 11.16
CA HIS A 73 4.54 5.51 12.20
C HIS A 73 4.95 4.22 12.91
N ALA A 74 4.66 4.16 14.21
CA ALA A 74 4.57 2.91 14.94
C ALA A 74 3.43 2.03 14.40
N TRP A 75 3.56 0.72 14.54
CA TRP A 75 2.50 -0.23 14.22
C TRP A 75 1.22 0.11 14.99
N GLY A 76 0.07 0.03 14.32
CA GLY A 76 -1.23 0.33 14.93
C GLY A 76 -1.61 1.82 14.98
N ASN A 77 -0.71 2.74 14.59
CA ASN A 77 -0.97 4.17 14.60
C ASN A 77 -2.14 4.59 13.66
N SER A 78 -2.86 5.65 14.01
CA SER A 78 -3.96 6.26 13.24
C SER A 78 -3.46 7.28 12.20
N TRP A 79 -4.17 7.49 11.09
CA TRP A 79 -3.78 8.49 10.10
C TRP A 79 -4.35 9.89 10.33
N ASP A 80 -4.98 10.14 11.48
CA ASP A 80 -5.78 11.36 11.72
C ASP A 80 -4.95 12.64 11.59
N LYS A 81 -3.67 12.60 11.99
CA LYS A 81 -2.73 13.73 11.82
C LYS A 81 -2.07 13.75 10.44
N ALA A 82 -1.66 12.59 9.93
CA ALA A 82 -0.87 12.51 8.71
C ALA A 82 -1.71 12.68 7.44
N LEU A 83 -2.94 12.17 7.40
CA LEU A 83 -3.79 12.19 6.22
C LEU A 83 -4.19 13.61 5.78
N PRO A 84 -4.66 14.52 6.68
CA PRO A 84 -4.91 15.91 6.29
C PRO A 84 -3.64 16.59 5.74
N ARG A 85 -2.48 16.28 6.33
CA ARG A 85 -1.19 16.83 5.89
C ARG A 85 -0.78 16.31 4.50
N TRP A 86 -0.84 15.00 4.26
CA TRP A 86 -0.58 14.42 2.93
C TRP A 86 -1.45 15.04 1.85
N ARG A 87 -2.72 15.28 2.16
CA ARG A 87 -3.66 15.97 1.25
C ARG A 87 -3.27 17.42 1.01
N SER A 88 -2.89 18.16 2.04
CA SER A 88 -2.58 19.59 1.93
C SER A 88 -1.28 19.88 1.15
N VAL A 89 -0.33 18.93 1.15
CA VAL A 89 0.93 19.07 0.39
C VAL A 89 0.87 18.48 -1.02
N ASN A 90 -0.23 17.81 -1.38
CA ASN A 90 -0.46 17.17 -2.68
C ASN A 90 0.68 16.22 -3.11
N ALA A 91 1.27 15.49 -2.17
CA ALA A 91 2.34 14.54 -2.43
C ALA A 91 1.87 13.11 -2.14
N ARG A 92 2.42 12.12 -2.86
CA ARG A 92 2.11 10.71 -2.63
C ARG A 92 2.71 10.29 -1.29
N PRO A 93 1.93 9.77 -0.33
CA PRO A 93 2.50 9.32 0.93
C PRO A 93 3.36 8.07 0.73
N MET A 94 4.47 8.02 1.46
CA MET A 94 5.22 6.81 1.77
C MET A 94 5.16 6.57 3.27
N LEU A 95 4.48 5.52 3.68
CA LEU A 95 4.35 5.17 5.10
C LEU A 95 5.42 4.14 5.47
N HIS A 96 6.37 4.55 6.30
CA HIS A 96 7.24 3.64 7.02
C HIS A 96 6.54 3.13 8.27
N ILE A 97 6.57 1.81 8.49
CA ILE A 97 5.95 1.17 9.66
C ILE A 97 7.04 0.52 10.50
N THR A 98 7.23 1.02 11.74
CA THR A 98 8.15 0.46 12.73
C THR A 98 7.41 -0.35 13.79
N THR A 99 8.10 -1.26 14.48
CA THR A 99 7.56 -2.02 15.62
C THR A 99 7.88 -1.40 16.98
N ARG A 100 8.49 -0.21 16.98
CA ARG A 100 8.75 0.58 18.18
C ARG A 100 7.64 1.64 18.36
N ALA A 101 6.99 1.65 19.52
CA ALA A 101 6.07 2.72 19.91
C ALA A 101 6.79 4.04 20.15
N ASP A 102 6.04 5.14 20.20
CA ASP A 102 6.57 6.46 20.58
C ASP A 102 7.14 6.44 22.01
N SER A 103 6.61 5.58 22.90
CA SER A 103 7.15 5.32 24.24
C SER A 103 8.51 4.61 24.24
N GLY A 104 8.91 4.02 23.10
CA GLY A 104 10.12 3.24 22.96
C GLY A 104 9.96 1.74 23.16
N GLU A 105 8.77 1.25 23.52
CA GLU A 105 8.51 -0.18 23.69
C GLU A 105 8.33 -0.91 22.36
N GLU A 106 8.60 -2.23 22.34
CA GLU A 106 8.22 -3.06 21.19
C GLU A 106 6.74 -3.38 21.22
N VAL A 107 6.03 -3.07 20.15
CA VAL A 107 4.59 -3.36 20.06
C VAL A 107 4.28 -4.68 19.38
N ILE A 108 5.16 -5.17 18.50
CA ILE A 108 4.96 -6.42 17.76
C ILE A 108 6.26 -6.99 17.18
N THR A 109 6.46 -8.30 17.24
CA THR A 109 7.65 -8.97 16.67
C THR A 109 7.43 -9.46 15.23
N PRO A 110 8.49 -9.73 14.44
CA PRO A 110 8.36 -10.34 13.12
C PRO A 110 7.57 -11.67 13.15
N LYS A 111 7.86 -12.56 14.10
CA LYS A 111 7.11 -13.82 14.26
C LYS A 111 5.64 -13.58 14.53
N GLN A 112 5.30 -12.62 15.38
CA GLN A 112 3.91 -12.27 15.68
C GLN A 112 3.18 -11.79 14.42
N ILE A 113 3.80 -10.90 13.63
CA ILE A 113 3.25 -10.45 12.34
C ILE A 113 3.06 -11.65 11.41
N ALA A 114 4.09 -12.49 11.23
CA ALA A 114 4.03 -13.66 10.37
C ALA A 114 2.86 -14.61 10.75
N ARG A 115 2.54 -14.69 12.04
CA ARG A 115 1.44 -15.51 12.58
C ARG A 115 0.09 -14.80 12.62
N GLY A 116 -0.01 -13.59 12.07
CA GLY A 116 -1.27 -12.86 11.89
C GLY A 116 -1.67 -11.92 13.02
N ARG A 117 -0.79 -11.70 14.02
CA ARG A 117 -1.00 -10.61 14.96
C ARG A 117 -0.87 -9.28 14.20
N GLY A 118 -1.81 -8.36 14.39
CA GLY A 118 -1.81 -7.05 13.74
C GLY A 118 -2.40 -7.02 12.32
N ASP A 119 -3.04 -8.10 11.85
CA ASP A 119 -3.72 -8.12 10.55
C ASP A 119 -4.84 -7.06 10.44
N ASP A 120 -5.53 -6.78 11.55
CA ASP A 120 -6.55 -5.74 11.64
C ASP A 120 -6.00 -4.37 11.24
N TYR A 121 -4.77 -4.04 11.66
CA TYR A 121 -4.07 -2.83 11.25
C TYR A 121 -3.78 -2.80 9.75
N LEU A 122 -3.31 -3.92 9.18
CA LEU A 122 -3.00 -4.02 7.76
C LEU A 122 -4.25 -3.95 6.88
N ILE A 123 -5.34 -4.59 7.29
CA ILE A 123 -6.65 -4.51 6.66
C ILE A 123 -7.18 -3.08 6.72
N ARG A 124 -7.00 -2.40 7.87
CA ARG A 124 -7.35 -0.99 8.01
C ARG A 124 -6.57 -0.13 7.03
N ILE A 125 -5.26 -0.31 6.88
CA ILE A 125 -4.45 0.41 5.88
C ILE A 125 -5.04 0.22 4.47
N ASN A 126 -5.26 -1.03 4.05
CA ASN A 126 -5.79 -1.34 2.72
C ASN A 126 -7.17 -0.71 2.50
N THR A 127 -8.08 -0.90 3.45
CA THR A 127 -9.46 -0.39 3.38
C THR A 127 -9.50 1.13 3.33
N GLN A 128 -8.71 1.80 4.19
CA GLN A 128 -8.69 3.25 4.27
C GLN A 128 -8.04 3.88 3.02
N ALA A 129 -7.02 3.23 2.44
CA ALA A 129 -6.42 3.65 1.18
C ALA A 129 -7.40 3.50 0.01
N ALA A 130 -8.05 2.34 -0.12
CA ALA A 130 -9.03 2.07 -1.17
C ALA A 130 -10.22 3.05 -1.11
N ARG A 131 -10.83 3.22 0.07
CA ARG A 131 -11.98 4.14 0.26
C ARG A 131 -11.69 5.59 -0.09
N ARG A 132 -10.42 6.02 -0.03
CA ARG A 132 -10.00 7.40 -0.30
C ARG A 132 -9.31 7.57 -1.65
N ASN A 133 -9.25 6.52 -2.46
CA ASN A 133 -8.45 6.49 -3.69
C ASN A 133 -7.00 6.97 -3.46
N LEU A 134 -6.42 6.57 -2.32
CA LEU A 134 -5.11 7.04 -1.88
C LEU A 134 -4.01 6.17 -2.47
N ARG A 135 -3.11 6.78 -3.24
CA ARG A 135 -1.90 6.13 -3.77
C ARG A 135 -0.79 6.19 -2.73
N LEU A 136 -0.53 5.05 -2.10
CA LEU A 136 0.36 4.94 -0.94
C LEU A 136 1.50 3.97 -1.22
N TYR A 137 2.73 4.38 -0.92
CA TYR A 137 3.86 3.46 -0.80
C TYR A 137 3.95 2.97 0.65
N LEU A 138 4.19 1.68 0.83
CA LEU A 138 4.47 1.10 2.14
C LEU A 138 5.94 0.69 2.21
N ARG A 139 6.63 1.14 3.25
CA ARG A 139 7.99 0.72 3.62
C ARG A 139 7.95 0.07 5.02
N PRO A 140 7.33 -1.12 5.16
CA PRO A 140 7.26 -1.79 6.44
C PRO A 140 8.64 -2.33 6.84
N LEU A 141 8.98 -2.24 8.13
CA LEU A 141 10.15 -2.89 8.71
C LEU A 141 11.46 -2.54 7.98
N GLY A 142 11.67 -1.25 7.66
CA GLY A 142 12.81 -0.80 6.87
C GLY A 142 14.17 -1.03 7.57
N GLU A 143 15.22 -1.29 6.80
CA GLU A 143 16.59 -1.51 7.35
C GLU A 143 16.64 -2.71 8.35
N PRO A 144 16.25 -3.92 7.94
CA PRO A 144 16.25 -5.10 8.83
C PRO A 144 17.64 -5.58 9.25
N ASN A 145 18.69 -5.05 8.62
CA ASN A 145 20.09 -5.27 8.95
C ASN A 145 20.66 -4.21 9.92
N ARG A 146 19.86 -3.23 10.35
CA ARG A 146 20.27 -2.22 11.31
C ARG A 146 19.92 -2.66 12.73
N CYS A 147 20.91 -2.97 13.56
CA CYS A 147 20.71 -3.51 14.91
C CYS A 147 19.83 -2.66 15.86
N LYS A 148 19.69 -1.35 15.58
CA LYS A 148 18.84 -0.44 16.35
C LYS A 148 17.34 -0.65 16.10
N ASN A 149 16.98 -1.33 15.01
CA ASN A 149 15.60 -1.65 14.71
C ASN A 149 15.18 -2.90 15.47
N TYR A 150 14.01 -2.83 16.10
CA TYR A 150 13.55 -3.89 17.01
C TYR A 150 13.26 -5.20 16.25
N TYR A 151 12.81 -5.09 15.01
CA TYR A 151 12.60 -6.20 14.08
C TYR A 151 13.88 -6.68 13.37
N ALA A 152 15.05 -6.12 13.67
CA ALA A 152 16.29 -6.50 13.00
C ALA A 152 16.68 -7.94 13.31
N GLY A 153 17.19 -8.65 12.30
CA GLY A 153 17.67 -10.02 12.43
C GLY A 153 19.03 -10.15 13.12
N VAL A 154 19.69 -9.01 13.38
CA VAL A 154 21.02 -8.92 13.99
C VAL A 154 21.00 -8.04 15.24
N ASP A 155 21.85 -8.36 16.21
CA ASP A 155 22.11 -7.51 17.37
C ASP A 155 23.22 -6.48 17.07
N CYS A 156 23.52 -5.59 18.03
CA CYS A 156 24.53 -4.55 17.83
C CYS A 156 25.98 -5.05 17.99
N SER A 157 26.17 -6.32 18.34
CA SER A 157 27.46 -7.01 18.27
C SER A 157 27.66 -7.72 16.92
N GLY A 158 26.65 -7.71 16.04
CA GLY A 158 26.69 -8.34 14.72
C GLY A 158 26.22 -9.80 14.72
N ASN A 159 25.74 -10.33 15.84
CA ASN A 159 25.24 -11.71 15.90
C ASN A 159 23.81 -11.80 15.37
N VAL A 160 23.46 -12.96 14.82
CA VAL A 160 22.08 -13.25 14.39
C VAL A 160 21.20 -13.50 15.64
N ARG A 161 20.07 -12.79 15.76
CA ARG A 161 19.19 -12.81 16.96
C ARG A 161 18.33 -14.06 17.11
N GLY A 162 18.09 -14.81 16.04
CA GLY A 162 17.26 -16.03 16.08
C GLY A 162 15.85 -15.80 16.65
N GLY A 163 15.25 -16.84 17.24
CA GLY A 163 13.98 -16.74 17.98
C GLY A 163 12.86 -16.08 17.19
N ASP A 164 12.24 -15.05 17.78
CA ASP A 164 11.14 -14.26 17.19
C ASP A 164 11.59 -13.27 16.10
N TYR A 165 12.91 -13.09 15.94
CA TYR A 165 13.56 -12.12 15.06
C TYR A 165 14.37 -12.79 13.94
N SER A 166 14.24 -14.10 13.75
CA SER A 166 14.95 -14.82 12.69
C SER A 166 14.63 -14.25 11.30
N TYR A 167 15.59 -14.38 10.36
CA TYR A 167 15.37 -14.00 8.97
C TYR A 167 14.15 -14.70 8.34
N GLY A 168 13.88 -15.94 8.75
CA GLY A 168 12.69 -16.68 8.33
C GLY A 168 11.38 -16.00 8.75
N TRP A 169 11.31 -15.51 10.00
CA TRP A 169 10.14 -14.76 10.47
C TRP A 169 10.03 -13.39 9.83
N TYR A 170 11.14 -12.68 9.60
CA TYR A 170 11.13 -11.42 8.86
C TYR A 170 10.55 -11.60 7.46
N ASN A 171 11.01 -12.61 6.71
CA ASN A 171 10.53 -12.88 5.36
C ASN A 171 9.03 -13.22 5.34
N GLN A 172 8.55 -14.04 6.27
CA GLN A 172 7.13 -14.36 6.39
C GLN A 172 6.29 -13.16 6.79
N ALA A 173 6.78 -12.32 7.71
CA ALA A 173 6.13 -11.07 8.10
C ALA A 173 5.99 -10.12 6.90
N PHE A 174 7.07 -9.91 6.15
CA PHE A 174 7.07 -9.07 4.97
C PHE A 174 6.11 -9.58 3.89
N ARG A 175 6.13 -10.90 3.61
CA ARG A 175 5.18 -11.55 2.69
C ARG A 175 3.74 -11.30 3.12
N ARG A 176 3.42 -11.52 4.40
CA ARG A 176 2.06 -11.32 4.92
C ARG A 176 1.61 -9.87 4.77
N ILE A 177 2.45 -8.91 5.16
CA ILE A 177 2.17 -7.47 5.00
C ILE A 177 1.88 -7.15 3.53
N ALA A 178 2.73 -7.62 2.60
CA ALA A 178 2.57 -7.34 1.19
C ALA A 178 1.27 -7.92 0.62
N ILE A 179 0.90 -9.15 1.00
CA ILE A 179 -0.33 -9.79 0.52
C ILE A 179 -1.57 -9.04 1.03
N ILE A 180 -1.64 -8.74 2.33
CA ILE A 180 -2.82 -8.09 2.92
C ILE A 180 -2.97 -6.67 2.38
N THR A 181 -1.88 -5.91 2.27
CA THR A 181 -1.96 -4.49 1.91
C THR A 181 -2.16 -4.25 0.41
N ARG A 182 -1.73 -5.17 -0.47
CA ARG A 182 -2.08 -5.14 -1.90
C ARG A 182 -3.52 -5.55 -2.18
N GLY A 183 -4.14 -6.30 -1.27
CA GLY A 183 -5.47 -6.85 -1.46
C GLY A 183 -5.50 -8.03 -2.45
N GLY A 184 -6.67 -8.66 -2.59
CA GLY A 184 -6.91 -9.71 -3.60
C GLY A 184 -6.63 -11.16 -3.17
N ALA A 185 -6.10 -11.40 -1.98
CA ALA A 185 -5.85 -12.74 -1.47
C ALA A 185 -6.90 -13.23 -0.48
N LYS A 186 -7.32 -14.50 -0.61
CA LYS A 186 -8.17 -15.18 0.40
C LYS A 186 -7.34 -15.56 1.63
N ARG A 187 -8.00 -15.70 2.79
CA ARG A 187 -7.36 -16.10 4.07
C ARG A 187 -6.46 -17.33 3.95
N GLY A 188 -6.88 -18.35 3.19
CA GLY A 188 -6.08 -19.55 2.95
C GLY A 188 -4.74 -19.26 2.27
N PHE A 189 -4.71 -18.34 1.29
CA PHE A 189 -3.48 -17.91 0.62
C PHE A 189 -2.57 -17.09 1.54
N ILE A 190 -3.17 -16.23 2.37
CA ILE A 190 -2.45 -15.42 3.36
C ILE A 190 -1.75 -16.31 4.41
N ASN A 191 -2.38 -17.41 4.80
CA ASN A 191 -1.88 -18.33 5.83
C ASN A 191 -1.06 -19.51 5.27
N ALA A 192 -0.94 -19.63 3.95
CA ALA A 192 -0.10 -20.64 3.33
C ALA A 192 1.38 -20.34 3.63
N LYS A 193 2.09 -21.33 4.19
CA LYS A 193 3.52 -21.25 4.47
C LYS A 193 4.30 -21.21 3.15
#